data_AF-A0A6S8LAK7-F1
#
_entry.id   AF-A0A6S8LAK7-F1
#
_cell.length_a   1.000
_cell.length_b   1.000
_cell.length_c   1.000
_cell.angle_alpha   90.00
_cell.angle_beta   90.00
_cell.angle_gamma   90.00
#
_symmetry.space_group_name_H-M   'P 1'
#
loop_
_entity.id
_entity.type
_entity.pdbx_description
1 polymer ?
#
loop_
_entity_poly.entity_id
_entity_poly.type
_entity_poly.pdbx_seq_one_letter_code
_entity_poly.pdbx_strand_id
1 'polypeptide(L)'
;MADTEPQKAGVVPEGCQVLKEGQASVLLRGNDVFYNEAQCTNRDLSTAVLRTFLPLLVQDKKQGALKKRPQQQHKGKRQHERQQQQQQQQQAQGGVGQQQAAQEQQSSQQQQSSQQQQS
;
A
#
# COMPACT_ATOMS: atom_id res chain seq x y z
N MET A 1 20.99 26.22 -18.45
CA MET A 1 21.00 25.81 -17.02
C MET A 1 19.71 26.38 -16.45
N ALA A 2 18.76 25.54 -16.04
CA ALA A 2 17.44 26.01 -15.63
C ALA A 2 17.47 26.36 -14.13
N ASP A 3 17.43 27.66 -13.84
CA ASP A 3 17.21 28.18 -12.49
C ASP A 3 15.88 27.65 -11.95
N THR A 4 15.97 26.70 -11.02
CA THR A 4 14.81 26.23 -10.27
C THR A 4 14.78 27.04 -8.98
N GLU A 5 14.02 28.13 -9.01
CA GLU A 5 13.69 28.91 -7.81
C GLU A 5 13.15 28.00 -6.70
N PRO A 6 13.64 28.11 -5.45
CA PRO A 6 13.09 27.33 -4.35
C PRO A 6 11.66 27.81 -4.08
N GLN A 7 10.67 26.93 -4.26
CA GLN A 7 9.28 27.23 -3.94
C GLN A 7 9.19 27.69 -2.49
N LYS A 8 8.76 28.94 -2.29
CA LYS A 8 8.50 29.55 -0.99
C LYS A 8 7.55 28.62 -0.22
N ALA A 9 8.02 28.08 0.90
CA ALA A 9 7.21 27.22 1.76
C ALA A 9 5.93 27.98 2.15
N GLY A 10 4.81 27.57 1.58
CA GLY A 10 3.50 28.13 1.92
C GLY A 10 3.22 27.92 3.40
N VAL A 11 2.51 28.86 4.01
CA VAL A 11 2.06 28.73 5.40
C VAL A 11 1.25 27.45 5.53
N VAL A 12 1.60 26.60 6.50
CA VAL A 12 0.89 25.35 6.79
C VAL A 12 -0.51 25.69 7.30
N PRO A 13 -1.59 25.24 6.63
CA PRO A 13 -2.95 25.48 7.09
C PRO A 13 -3.21 24.84 8.46
N GLU A 14 -4.08 25.47 9.25
CA GLU A 14 -4.49 24.92 10.55
C GLU A 14 -5.07 23.50 10.41
N GLY A 15 -4.72 22.63 11.36
CA GLY A 15 -5.13 21.21 11.36
C GLY A 15 -4.37 20.32 10.38
N CYS A 16 -3.39 20.85 9.63
CA CYS A 16 -2.51 20.05 8.78
C CYS A 16 -1.12 19.88 9.42
N GLN A 17 -0.54 18.70 9.28
CA GLN A 17 0.83 18.38 9.66
C GLN A 17 1.71 18.24 8.42
N VAL A 18 2.96 18.68 8.50
CA VAL A 18 3.94 18.47 7.42
C VAL A 18 4.61 17.12 7.64
N LEU A 19 4.43 16.22 6.68
CA LEU A 19 5.12 14.94 6.63
C LEU A 19 6.20 14.98 5.55
N LYS A 20 7.38 14.43 5.84
CA LYS A 20 8.51 14.38 4.90
C LYS A 20 8.76 12.95 4.43
N GLU A 21 8.91 12.78 3.13
CA GLU A 21 9.29 11.53 2.50
C GLU A 21 10.38 11.80 1.45
N GLY A 22 11.59 11.29 1.69
CA GLY A 22 12.74 11.59 0.84
C GLY A 22 12.97 13.10 0.76
N GLN A 23 12.83 13.67 -0.45
CA GLN A 23 12.95 15.11 -0.70
C GLN A 23 11.60 15.84 -0.77
N ALA A 24 10.49 15.09 -0.71
CA ALA A 24 9.15 15.65 -0.77
C ALA A 24 8.64 16.00 0.63
N SER A 25 7.88 17.08 0.73
CA SER A 25 7.10 17.44 1.91
C SER A 25 5.62 17.50 1.53
N VAL A 26 4.77 16.82 2.29
CA VAL A 26 3.33 16.73 2.05
C VAL A 26 2.56 17.23 3.26
N LEU A 27 1.35 17.73 3.04
CA LEU A 27 0.44 18.13 4.11
C LEU A 27 -0.54 16.99 4.40
N LEU A 28 -0.60 16.54 5.64
CA LEU A 28 -1.52 15.52 6.12
C LEU A 28 -2.52 16.14 7.10
N ARG A 29 -3.82 15.99 6.82
CA ARG A 29 -4.89 16.38 7.73
C ARG A 29 -5.43 15.15 8.45
N GLY A 30 -4.98 14.94 9.68
CA GLY A 30 -5.45 13.87 10.56
C GLY A 30 -5.69 12.54 9.82
N ASN A 31 -6.88 11.99 9.99
CA ASN A 31 -7.35 10.77 9.30
C ASN A 31 -8.25 11.07 8.08
N ASP A 32 -8.37 12.33 7.67
CA ASP A 32 -9.20 12.71 6.52
C ASP A 32 -8.59 12.23 5.19
N VAL A 33 -7.27 12.00 5.18
CA VAL A 33 -6.50 11.61 4.00
C VAL A 33 -5.62 10.42 4.35
N PHE A 34 -5.61 9.38 3.50
CA PHE A 34 -4.86 8.17 3.76
C PHE A 34 -3.37 8.34 3.47
N TYR A 35 -2.54 8.05 4.47
CA TYR A 35 -1.09 7.94 4.32
C TYR A 35 -0.63 6.59 4.90
N ASN A 36 0.20 5.88 4.15
CA ASN A 36 0.81 4.62 4.58
C ASN A 36 2.33 4.70 4.49
N GLU A 37 2.98 4.65 5.65
CA GLU A 37 4.43 4.70 5.80
C GLU A 37 5.12 3.45 5.22
N ALA A 38 4.49 2.27 5.32
CA ALA A 38 5.06 1.04 4.76
C ALA A 38 5.16 1.06 3.22
N GLN A 39 4.51 2.03 2.56
CA GLN A 39 4.59 2.21 1.11
C GLN A 39 5.70 3.15 0.64
N CYS A 40 6.51 3.73 1.54
CA CYS A 40 7.68 4.53 1.17
C CYS A 40 8.59 3.76 0.21
N THR A 41 8.94 2.50 0.54
CA THR A 41 9.78 1.65 -0.30
C THR A 41 9.21 1.45 -1.70
N ASN A 42 7.88 1.30 -1.83
CA ASN A 42 7.23 1.15 -3.13
C ASN A 42 7.34 2.44 -3.98
N ARG A 43 7.27 3.61 -3.34
CA ARG A 43 7.43 4.92 -3.98
C ARG A 43 8.87 5.18 -4.38
N ASP A 44 9.83 4.76 -3.55
CA ASP A 44 11.26 4.83 -3.86
C ASP A 44 11.62 3.98 -5.09
N LEU A 45 11.15 2.72 -5.12
CA LEU A 45 11.34 1.82 -6.26
C LEU A 45 10.76 2.41 -7.55
N SER A 46 9.53 2.93 -7.49
CA SER A 46 8.88 3.57 -8.63
C SER A 46 9.67 4.78 -9.12
N THR A 47 10.19 5.60 -8.20
CA THR A 47 11.01 6.77 -8.52
C THR A 47 12.33 6.37 -9.17
N ALA A 48 13.00 5.31 -8.67
CA ALA A 48 14.23 4.80 -9.25
C ALA A 48 14.01 4.29 -10.69
N VAL A 49 12.94 3.52 -10.92
CA VAL A 49 12.56 3.06 -12.26
C VAL A 49 12.32 4.23 -13.21
N LEU A 50 11.56 5.25 -12.79
CA LEU A 50 11.31 6.42 -13.62
C LEU A 50 12.61 7.18 -13.95
N ARG A 51 13.49 7.37 -12.97
CA ARG A 51 14.79 8.03 -13.18
C ARG A 51 15.66 7.30 -14.20
N THR A 52 15.62 5.97 -14.22
CA THR A 52 16.39 5.15 -15.17
C THR A 52 15.77 5.16 -16.56
N PHE A 53 14.44 4.98 -16.68
CA PHE A 53 13.82 4.71 -17.98
C PHE A 53 13.26 5.95 -18.68
N LEU A 54 12.96 7.05 -17.97
CA LEU A 54 12.51 8.28 -18.64
C LEU A 54 13.55 8.85 -19.62
N PRO A 55 14.86 8.90 -19.31
CA PRO A 55 15.87 9.34 -20.28
C PRO A 55 15.92 8.46 -21.52
N LEU A 56 15.87 7.13 -21.33
CA LEU A 56 15.84 6.15 -22.42
C LEU A 56 14.59 6.34 -23.29
N LEU A 57 13.43 6.53 -22.65
CA LEU A 57 12.17 6.83 -23.35
C LEU A 57 12.25 8.11 -24.18
N VAL A 58 12.90 9.16 -23.67
CA VAL A 58 13.11 10.41 -24.43
C VAL A 58 14.03 10.17 -25.62
N GLN A 59 15.09 9.37 -25.46
CA GLN A 59 15.99 8.98 -26.54
C GLN A 59 15.26 8.18 -27.63
N ASP A 60 14.52 7.13 -27.25
CA ASP A 60 13.78 6.27 -28.18
C ASP A 60 12.72 7.06 -28.95
N LYS A 61 12.05 8.01 -28.29
CA LYS A 61 11.08 8.92 -28.94
C LYS A 61 11.77 9.80 -29.98
N LYS A 62 12.94 10.36 -29.68
CA LYS A 62 13.72 11.18 -30.62
C LYS A 62 14.20 10.35 -31.82
N GLN A 63 14.54 9.08 -31.61
CA GLN A 63 15.01 8.17 -32.66
C GLN A 63 13.87 7.55 -33.49
N GLY A 64 12.60 7.87 -33.19
CA GLY A 64 11.45 7.31 -33.90
C GLY A 64 11.25 5.81 -33.69
N ALA A 65 11.92 5.20 -32.71
CA ALA A 65 11.90 3.77 -32.45
C ALA A 65 10.56 3.30 -31.84
N LEU A 66 9.78 4.22 -31.26
CA LEU A 66 8.48 3.92 -30.66
C LEU A 66 7.34 4.05 -31.67
N LYS A 67 7.08 2.97 -32.41
CA LYS A 67 5.85 2.83 -33.21
C LYS A 67 4.65 2.75 -32.26
N LYS A 68 3.70 3.68 -32.39
CA LYS A 68 2.42 3.63 -31.64
C LYS A 68 1.72 2.31 -31.95
N ARG A 69 1.62 1.40 -30.98
CA ARG A 69 0.77 0.22 -31.12
C ARG A 69 -0.69 0.69 -31.07
N PRO A 70 -1.56 0.27 -32.01
CA PRO A 70 -2.98 0.57 -31.91
C PRO A 70 -3.53 -0.06 -30.63
N GLN A 71 -4.19 0.76 -29.80
CA GLN A 71 -4.87 0.31 -28.59
C GLN A 71 -6.03 -0.61 -28.99
N GLN A 72 -5.83 -1.94 -28.89
CA GLN A 72 -6.96 -2.85 -28.83
C GLN A 72 -7.65 -2.68 -27.48
N GLN A 73 -8.88 -2.15 -27.52
CA GLN A 73 -9.72 -1.91 -26.36
C GLN A 73 -10.12 -3.23 -25.67
N HIS A 74 -9.30 -3.75 -24.75
CA HIS A 74 -9.70 -4.83 -23.85
C HIS A 74 -10.47 -4.26 -22.65
N LYS A 75 -11.68 -3.75 -22.90
CA LYS A 75 -12.57 -3.19 -21.85
C LYS A 75 -13.37 -4.25 -21.05
N GLY A 76 -13.27 -5.54 -21.37
CA GLY A 76 -14.21 -6.55 -20.83
C GLY A 76 -13.73 -7.50 -19.73
N LYS A 77 -12.43 -7.74 -19.52
CA LYS A 77 -11.98 -8.91 -18.71
C LYS A 77 -11.51 -8.61 -17.28
N ARG A 78 -11.15 -7.37 -16.96
CA ARG A 78 -10.53 -7.03 -15.66
C ARG A 78 -11.49 -6.93 -14.46
N GLN A 79 -12.80 -6.90 -14.70
CA GLN A 79 -13.78 -6.81 -13.60
C GLN A 79 -14.00 -8.16 -12.89
N HIS A 80 -13.84 -9.28 -13.61
CA HIS A 80 -14.10 -10.60 -13.02
C HIS A 80 -12.93 -11.08 -12.12
N GLU A 81 -11.68 -10.79 -12.50
CA GLU A 81 -10.50 -11.14 -11.68
C GLU A 81 -10.40 -10.34 -10.37
N ARG A 82 -10.84 -9.07 -10.35
CA ARG A 82 -10.85 -8.26 -9.11
C ARG A 82 -11.85 -8.76 -8.08
N GLN A 83 -13.00 -9.28 -8.52
CA GLN A 83 -14.00 -9.84 -7.60
C GLN A 83 -13.54 -11.18 -7.00
N GLN A 84 -12.86 -12.03 -7.77
CA GLN A 84 -12.30 -13.28 -7.24
C GLN A 84 -11.12 -13.05 -6.27
N GLN A 85 -10.24 -12.09 -6.55
CA GLN A 85 -9.13 -11.79 -5.62
C GLN A 85 -9.59 -11.14 -4.31
N GLN A 86 -10.67 -10.35 -4.32
CA GLN A 86 -11.23 -9.78 -3.08
C GLN A 86 -11.93 -10.81 -2.21
N GLN A 87 -12.52 -11.88 -2.77
CA GLN A 87 -13.08 -12.98 -1.97
C GLN A 87 -12.00 -13.89 -1.35
N GLN A 88 -10.87 -14.11 -2.01
CA GLN A 88 -9.79 -14.93 -1.43
C GLN A 88 -9.01 -14.23 -0.31
N GLN A 89 -8.86 -12.89 -0.34
CA GLN A 89 -8.19 -12.17 0.75
C GLN A 89 -9.01 -12.08 2.04
N GLN A 90 -10.34 -12.18 1.98
CA GLN A 90 -11.19 -12.18 3.18
C GLN A 90 -11.21 -13.54 3.90
N GLN A 91 -10.88 -14.65 3.23
CA GLN A 91 -10.81 -15.96 3.88
C GLN A 91 -9.45 -16.23 4.56
N ALA A 92 -8.38 -15.54 4.15
CA ALA A 92 -7.05 -15.73 4.75
C ALA A 92 -6.88 -15.08 6.15
N GLN A 93 -7.72 -14.11 6.53
CA GLN A 93 -7.66 -13.48 7.86
C GLN A 93 -8.66 -14.07 8.87
N GLY A 94 -9.57 -14.96 8.44
CA GLY A 94 -10.57 -15.57 9.33
C GLY A 94 -10.12 -16.82 10.09
N GLY A 95 -8.96 -17.41 9.74
CA GLY A 95 -8.54 -18.72 10.27
C GLY A 95 -7.70 -18.70 11.55
N VAL A 96 -7.00 -17.61 11.85
CA VAL A 96 -6.00 -17.61 12.93
C VAL A 96 -6.64 -17.38 14.31
N GLY A 97 -7.78 -16.69 14.37
CA GLY A 97 -8.44 -16.34 15.65
C GLY A 97 -9.27 -17.45 16.29
N GLN A 98 -9.72 -18.46 15.52
CA GLN A 98 -10.62 -19.50 16.06
C GLN A 98 -9.89 -20.68 16.71
N GLN A 99 -8.61 -20.92 16.40
CA GLN A 99 -7.87 -22.03 17.00
C GLN A 99 -7.31 -21.69 18.40
N GLN A 100 -6.97 -20.42 18.66
CA GLN A 100 -6.45 -20.02 19.98
C GLN A 100 -7.56 -19.96 21.06
N ALA A 101 -8.76 -19.48 20.71
CA ALA A 101 -9.87 -19.40 21.66
C ALA A 101 -10.41 -20.79 22.09
N ALA A 102 -10.36 -21.79 21.20
CA ALA A 102 -10.80 -23.15 21.53
C ALA A 102 -9.83 -23.87 22.48
N GLN A 103 -8.53 -23.55 22.42
CA GLN A 103 -7.50 -24.18 23.24
C GLN A 103 -7.48 -23.63 24.69
N GLU A 104 -7.82 -22.34 24.88
CA GLU A 104 -7.95 -21.74 26.23
C GLU A 104 -9.21 -22.20 26.98
N GLN A 105 -10.29 -22.53 26.27
CA GLN A 105 -11.52 -23.03 26.91
C GLN A 105 -11.39 -24.50 27.37
N GLN A 106 -10.58 -25.31 26.68
CA GLN A 106 -10.37 -26.71 27.08
C GLN A 106 -9.39 -26.85 28.25
N SER A 107 -8.36 -26.01 28.34
CA SER A 107 -7.40 -26.04 29.45
C SER A 107 -8.00 -25.57 30.77
N SER A 108 -8.93 -24.60 30.73
CA SER A 108 -9.63 -24.10 31.91
C SER A 108 -10.66 -25.08 32.49
N GLN A 109 -11.33 -25.89 31.65
CA GLN A 109 -12.22 -26.96 32.14
C GLN A 109 -11.45 -28.12 32.77
N GLN A 110 -10.26 -28.48 32.28
CA GLN A 110 -9.47 -29.56 32.86
C GLN A 110 -8.93 -29.22 34.26
N GLN A 111 -8.55 -27.96 34.51
CA GLN A 111 -8.06 -27.53 35.83
C GLN A 111 -9.16 -27.48 36.90
N GLN A 112 -10.41 -27.19 36.53
CA GLN A 112 -11.53 -27.22 37.48
C GLN A 112 -11.95 -28.66 37.84
N SER A 113 -11.92 -29.58 36.89
CA SER A 113 -12.28 -30.99 37.14
C SER A 113 -11.28 -31.74 38.04
N SER A 114 -10.03 -31.29 38.09
CA SER A 114 -8.97 -31.90 38.92
C SER A 114 -8.97 -31.41 40.37
N GLN A 115 -9.56 -30.25 40.67
CA GLN A 115 -9.72 -29.75 42.05
C GLN A 115 -10.89 -30.41 42.80
N GLN A 116 -11.89 -30.96 42.09
CA GLN A 116 -13.04 -31.63 42.72
C GLN A 116 -12.80 -33.09 43.11
N GLN A 117 -11.69 -33.71 42.72
CA GLN A 117 -11.38 -35.11 43.05
C GLN A 117 -10.44 -35.28 44.25
N GLN A 118 -10.08 -34.18 44.94
CA GLN A 118 -9.22 -34.21 46.14
C GLN A 118 -9.93 -33.74 47.42
N SER A 119 -11.27 -33.74 47.44
CA SER A 119 -12.09 -33.51 48.64
C SER A 119 -12.87 -34.75 49.01
#